data_AF-A0A2Z5UMF6-F1
#
_entry.id   AF-A0A2Z5UMF6-F1
#
_cell.length_a   1.000
_cell.length_b   1.000
_cell.length_c   1.000
_cell.angle_alpha   90.00
_cell.angle_beta   90.00
_cell.angle_gamma   90.00
#
_symmetry.space_group_name_H-M   'P 1'
#
loop_
_entity.id
_entity.type
_entity.pdbx_description
1 polymer ?
#
loop_
_entity_poly.entity_id
_entity_poly.type
_entity_poly.pdbx_seq_one_letter_code
_entity_poly.pdbx_strand_id
1 'polypeptide(L)'
;ESVSDRPESETRIPGEQRCMEVRIARAAGGLGLSIAGGRGSTPYIGDDEGIFISRVTPSGPAYQAGLRVGDKVLSVNGTSVIEVDHYYAVEVL
;
A
#
# COMPACT_ATOMS: atom_id res chain seq x y z
N GLU A 1 1.72 -21.03 -44.56
CA GLU A 1 1.32 -19.78 -43.90
C GLU A 1 1.77 -19.80 -42.46
N SER A 2 2.47 -18.75 -42.05
CA SER A 2 3.18 -18.66 -40.77
C SER A 2 2.22 -18.33 -39.63
N VAL A 3 2.41 -19.06 -38.53
CA VAL A 3 1.92 -18.90 -37.16
C VAL A 3 1.19 -17.58 -36.88
N SER A 4 -0.12 -17.68 -36.60
CA SER A 4 -0.91 -16.61 -35.99
C SER A 4 -0.48 -16.47 -34.53
N ASP A 5 0.52 -15.63 -34.29
CA ASP A 5 0.82 -15.08 -32.98
C ASP A 5 -0.40 -14.27 -32.53
N ARG A 6 -1.23 -14.85 -31.66
CA ARG A 6 -2.26 -14.09 -30.95
C ARG A 6 -1.60 -13.56 -29.69
N PRO A 7 -1.62 -12.25 -29.41
CA PRO A 7 -1.13 -11.76 -28.14
C PRO A 7 -2.01 -12.35 -27.05
N GLU A 8 -1.42 -13.16 -26.17
CA GLU A 8 -2.01 -13.60 -24.91
C GLU A 8 -2.40 -12.33 -24.15
N SER A 9 -3.68 -11.95 -24.25
CA SER A 9 -4.23 -10.84 -23.48
C SER A 9 -4.17 -11.25 -22.02
N GLU A 10 -3.17 -10.69 -21.35
CA GLU A 10 -2.84 -10.81 -19.94
C GLU A 10 -4.11 -10.88 -19.09
N THR A 11 -4.52 -12.11 -18.76
CA THR A 11 -5.67 -12.35 -17.89
C THR A 11 -5.22 -11.90 -16.51
N ARG A 12 -5.65 -10.71 -16.07
CA ARG A 12 -5.52 -10.33 -14.66
C ARG A 12 -6.26 -11.37 -13.83
N ILE A 13 -5.48 -12.19 -13.14
CA ILE A 13 -5.98 -13.25 -12.26
C ILE A 13 -6.67 -12.58 -11.06
N PRO A 14 -7.98 -12.78 -10.84
CA PRO A 14 -8.66 -12.25 -9.68
C PRO A 14 -8.06 -12.87 -8.41
N GLY A 15 -7.46 -12.04 -7.54
CA GLY A 15 -6.83 -12.50 -6.29
C GLY A 15 -5.31 -12.32 -6.22
N GLU A 16 -4.65 -11.84 -7.28
CA GLU A 16 -3.21 -11.59 -7.24
C GLU A 16 -2.90 -10.32 -6.42
N GLN A 17 -2.55 -10.50 -5.15
CA GLN A 17 -2.00 -9.42 -4.31
C GLN A 17 -0.61 -9.07 -4.83
N ARG A 18 -0.48 -7.94 -5.53
CA ARG A 18 0.83 -7.43 -5.94
C ARG A 18 1.45 -6.64 -4.78
N CYS A 19 2.57 -7.14 -4.29
CA CYS A 19 3.45 -6.34 -3.44
C CYS A 19 4.23 -5.37 -4.33
N MET A 20 4.24 -4.09 -3.97
CA MET A 20 5.01 -3.07 -4.68
C MET A 20 5.93 -2.36 -3.68
N GLU A 21 7.22 -2.26 -4.00
CA GLU A 21 8.12 -1.35 -3.31
C GLU A 21 7.89 0.06 -3.86
N VAL A 22 7.60 1.00 -2.97
CA VAL A 22 7.35 2.39 -3.34
C VAL A 22 8.31 3.29 -2.55
N ARG A 23 8.93 4.25 -3.23
CA ARG A 23 9.82 5.24 -2.62
C ARG A 23 9.17 6.61 -2.67
N ILE A 24 9.02 7.22 -1.50
CA ILE A 24 8.38 8.53 -1.33
C ILE A 24 9.43 9.52 -0.84
N ALA A 25 9.63 10.61 -1.56
CA ALA A 25 10.42 11.72 -1.07
C ALA A 25 9.57 12.56 -0.10
N ARG A 26 10.10 12.83 1.10
CA ARG A 26 9.40 13.65 2.09
C ARG A 26 9.33 15.10 1.60
N ALA A 27 8.12 15.67 1.58
CA ALA A 27 7.90 17.08 1.26
C ALA A 27 7.65 17.91 2.54
N ALA A 28 7.58 19.23 2.41
CA ALA A 28 7.35 20.14 3.54
C ALA A 28 6.07 19.82 4.35
N GLY A 29 5.06 19.21 3.71
CA GLY A 29 3.81 18.75 4.34
C GLY A 29 3.78 17.27 4.74
N GLY A 30 4.93 16.60 4.78
CA GLY A 30 5.04 15.16 5.08
C GLY A 30 4.95 14.27 3.84
N LEU A 31 4.48 13.03 4.03
CA LEU A 31 4.38 12.02 2.97
C LEU A 31 3.10 12.14 2.13
N GLY A 32 2.09 12.86 2.62
CA GLY A 32 0.81 13.01 1.92
C GLY A 32 -0.05 11.74 1.94
N LEU A 33 0.04 10.94 3.01
CA LEU A 33 -0.82 9.79 3.26
C LEU A 33 -1.25 9.74 4.73
N SER A 34 -2.27 8.95 5.03
CA SER A 34 -2.68 8.58 6.39
C SER A 34 -2.87 7.08 6.46
N ILE A 35 -2.54 6.49 7.61
CA ILE A 35 -2.73 5.06 7.88
C ILE A 35 -3.89 4.83 8.87
N ALA A 36 -4.47 3.64 8.84
CA ALA A 36 -5.46 3.13 9.78
C ALA A 36 -5.24 1.63 10.02
N GLY A 37 -5.92 1.08 11.02
CA GLY A 37 -5.69 -0.28 11.48
C GLY A 37 -4.41 -0.40 12.30
N GLY A 38 -3.95 -1.64 12.47
CA GLY A 38 -2.93 -2.02 13.43
C GLY A 38 -3.52 -2.89 14.53
N ARG A 39 -2.67 -3.77 15.07
CA ARG A 39 -3.04 -4.74 16.10
C ARG A 39 -3.61 -4.05 17.33
N GLY A 40 -4.78 -4.50 17.79
CA GLY A 40 -5.48 -3.92 18.95
C GLY A 40 -6.15 -2.57 18.68
N SER A 41 -6.19 -2.12 17.42
CA SER A 41 -7.00 -0.96 16.98
C SER A 41 -8.22 -1.43 16.19
N THR A 42 -9.14 -0.52 15.88
CA THR A 42 -10.28 -0.84 15.00
C THR A 42 -9.77 -1.24 13.61
N PRO A 43 -10.08 -2.47 13.13
CA PRO A 43 -9.68 -2.91 11.79
C PRO A 43 -10.17 -1.96 10.70
N TYR A 44 -9.36 -1.75 9.67
CA TYR A 44 -9.73 -0.90 8.53
C TYR A 44 -10.52 -1.66 7.46
N ILE A 45 -10.16 -2.92 7.20
CA ILE A 45 -10.80 -3.79 6.19
C ILE A 45 -11.22 -5.11 6.83
N GLY A 46 -12.53 -5.34 6.95
CA GLY A 46 -13.07 -6.56 7.55
C GLY A 46 -12.50 -6.80 8.95
N ASP A 47 -11.94 -7.98 9.17
CA ASP A 47 -11.27 -8.38 10.41
C ASP A 47 -9.73 -8.33 10.30
N ASP A 48 -9.19 -7.68 9.26
CA ASP A 48 -7.74 -7.57 9.05
C ASP A 48 -7.16 -6.45 9.93
N GLU A 49 -6.38 -6.85 10.94
CA GLU A 49 -5.70 -5.94 11.87
C GLU A 49 -4.40 -5.34 11.30
N GLY A 50 -4.14 -5.48 10.00
CA GLY A 50 -2.97 -4.88 9.36
C GLY A 50 -3.02 -3.35 9.29
N ILE A 51 -1.91 -2.77 8.83
CA ILE A 51 -1.80 -1.34 8.55
C ILE A 51 -2.24 -1.06 7.13
N PHE A 52 -3.18 -0.14 6.96
CA PHE A 52 -3.74 0.22 5.66
C PHE A 52 -3.69 1.71 5.43
N ILE A 53 -3.59 2.11 4.16
CA ILE A 53 -3.70 3.51 3.77
C ILE A 53 -5.16 3.93 3.79
N SER A 54 -5.51 4.81 4.73
CA SER A 54 -6.88 5.33 4.89
C SER A 54 -7.12 6.60 4.08
N ARG A 55 -6.05 7.33 3.74
CA ARG A 55 -6.12 8.55 2.93
C ARG A 55 -4.84 8.76 2.14
N VAL A 56 -4.97 9.28 0.94
CA VAL A 56 -3.86 9.79 0.13
C VAL A 56 -4.19 11.21 -0.31
N THR A 57 -3.26 12.14 -0.11
CA THR A 57 -3.40 13.52 -0.57
C THR A 57 -3.29 13.57 -2.10
N PRO A 58 -4.31 14.07 -2.83
CA PRO A 58 -4.23 14.21 -4.27
C PRO A 58 -3.02 15.02 -4.69
N SER A 59 -2.28 14.55 -5.69
CA SER A 59 -1.03 15.16 -6.16
C SER A 59 0.10 15.26 -5.12
N GLY A 60 -0.06 14.65 -3.93
CA GLY A 60 0.98 14.58 -2.91
C GLY A 60 2.05 13.53 -3.22
N PRO A 61 3.14 13.47 -2.42
CA PRO A 61 4.25 12.56 -2.65
C PRO A 61 3.81 11.08 -2.71
N ALA A 62 2.98 10.63 -1.77
CA ALA A 62 2.41 9.28 -1.78
C ALA A 62 1.58 8.97 -3.03
N TYR A 63 0.75 9.93 -3.48
CA TYR A 63 -0.05 9.77 -4.70
C TYR A 63 0.80 9.60 -5.94
N GLN A 64 1.83 10.46 -6.07
CA GLN A 64 2.80 10.44 -7.18
C GLN A 64 3.63 9.15 -7.18
N ALA A 65 3.92 8.61 -5.99
CA ALA A 65 4.61 7.34 -5.84
C ALA A 65 3.73 6.11 -6.15
N GLY A 66 2.43 6.32 -6.39
CA GLY A 66 1.50 5.27 -6.82
C GLY A 66 0.65 4.66 -5.72
N LEU A 67 0.79 5.11 -4.47
CA LEU A 67 -0.03 4.61 -3.36
C LEU A 67 -1.48 5.06 -3.47
N ARG A 68 -2.39 4.19 -3.05
CA ARG A 68 -3.85 4.38 -3.08
C ARG A 68 -4.47 4.01 -1.74
N VAL A 69 -5.67 4.54 -1.52
CA VAL A 69 -6.48 4.17 -0.34
C VAL A 69 -6.87 2.70 -0.44
N GLY A 70 -6.74 1.98 0.66
CA GLY A 70 -6.97 0.52 0.73
C GLY A 70 -5.71 -0.32 0.55
N ASP A 71 -4.59 0.26 0.12
CA ASP A 71 -3.33 -0.48 0.05
C ASP A 71 -2.87 -0.89 1.46
N LYS A 72 -2.42 -2.14 1.59
CA LYS A 72 -1.86 -2.69 2.84
C LYS A 72 -0.37 -2.40 2.91
N VAL A 73 0.07 -1.82 4.02
CA VAL A 73 1.49 -1.55 4.28
C VAL A 73 2.10 -2.79 4.93
N LEU A 74 3.10 -3.37 4.27
CA LEU A 74 3.80 -4.56 4.75
C LEU A 74 5.15 -4.23 5.40
N SER A 75 5.80 -3.17 4.92
CA SER A 75 7.06 -2.69 5.47
C SER A 75 7.26 -1.20 5.19
N VAL A 76 8.03 -0.54 6.05
CA VAL A 76 8.42 0.86 5.92
C VAL A 76 9.91 0.97 6.19
N ASN A 77 10.67 1.55 5.26
CA ASN A 77 12.13 1.72 5.39
C ASN A 77 12.88 0.41 5.71
N GLY A 78 12.42 -0.73 5.19
CA GLY A 78 12.99 -2.06 5.46
C GLY A 78 12.56 -2.69 6.78
N THR A 79 11.76 -1.99 7.60
CA THR A 79 11.17 -2.54 8.83
C THR A 79 9.80 -3.12 8.52
N SER A 80 9.56 -4.39 8.86
CA SER A 80 8.23 -4.99 8.69
C SER A 80 7.23 -4.37 9.65
N VAL A 81 6.04 -4.04 9.14
CA VAL A 81 4.91 -3.51 9.91
C VAL A 81 3.70 -4.45 9.85
N ILE A 82 3.97 -5.74 9.66
CA ILE A 82 2.94 -6.78 9.68
C ILE A 82 2.60 -7.09 11.14
N GLU A 83 1.30 -7.08 11.49
CA GLU A 83 0.79 -7.37 12.85
C GLU A 83 1.34 -6.47 13.97
N VAL A 84 1.84 -5.30 13.61
CA VAL A 84 2.27 -4.29 14.59
C VAL A 84 1.09 -3.46 15.07
N ASP A 85 1.23 -2.85 16.24
CA ASP A 85 0.24 -1.89 16.72
C ASP A 85 0.26 -0.59 15.88
N HIS A 86 -0.84 0.17 15.98
CA HIS A 86 -1.00 1.41 15.23
C HIS A 86 0.11 2.43 15.54
N TYR A 87 0.52 2.55 16.82
CA TYR A 87 1.49 3.56 17.24
C TYR A 87 2.87 3.28 16.67
N TYR A 88 3.32 2.03 16.70
CA TYR A 88 4.57 1.60 16.11
C TYR A 88 4.60 1.85 14.60
N ALA A 89 3.49 1.57 13.90
CA ALA A 89 3.39 1.84 12.47
C ALA A 89 3.52 3.34 12.14
N VAL A 90 2.99 4.21 13.00
CA VAL A 90 3.16 5.67 12.88
C VAL A 90 4.60 6.10 13.15
N GLU A 91 5.28 5.47 14.12
CA GLU A 91 6.67 5.80 14.48
C GLU A 91 7.68 5.53 13.36
N VAL A 92 7.44 4.49 12.55
CA VAL A 92 8.37 4.10 11.48
C VAL A 92 8.17 4.84 10.13
N LEU A 93 7.09 5.63 9.98
CA LEU A 93 6.71 6.39 8.76
C LEU A 93 7.25 7.83 8.72
#